data_AF-A0A078GFF3-F1
#
_entry.id   AF-A0A078GFF3-F1
#
_cell.length_a   1.000
_cell.length_b   1.000
_cell.length_c   1.000
_cell.angle_alpha   90.00
_cell.angle_beta   90.00
_cell.angle_gamma   90.00
#
_symmetry.space_group_name_H-M   'P 1'
#
loop_
_entity.id
_entity.type
_entity.pdbx_description
1 polymer ?
#
loop_
_entity_poly.entity_id
_entity_poly.type
_entity_poly.pdbx_seq_one_letter_code
_entity_poly.pdbx_strand_id
1 'polypeptide(L)'
;MAPNDDESVKLFLSIGLDEKTATTTINNPKVTANLTAVIHEAGVTNGCDRTTGNLLYTDFKLNEFEEACGVGVEVSAEDIEKAADEVFEENKKTIVEQRYRTNG
;
A
#
# COMPACT_ATOMS: atom_id res chain seq x y z
N MET A 1 -14.52 6.09 -13.99
CA MET A 1 -15.06 4.97 -14.77
C MET A 1 -14.40 3.72 -14.20
N ALA A 2 -15.14 2.81 -13.57
CA ALA A 2 -14.55 1.53 -13.16
C ALA A 2 -14.13 0.78 -14.45
N PRO A 3 -12.94 0.15 -14.50
CA PRO A 3 -12.60 -0.67 -15.65
C PRO A 3 -13.64 -1.78 -15.78
N ASN A 4 -14.16 -1.99 -17.00
CA ASN A 4 -15.08 -3.10 -17.25
C ASN A 4 -14.31 -4.41 -16.97
N ASP A 5 -14.96 -5.38 -16.32
CA ASP A 5 -14.32 -6.65 -15.94
C ASP A 5 -13.61 -7.34 -17.12
N ASP A 6 -14.18 -7.24 -18.33
CA ASP A 6 -13.61 -7.76 -19.58
C ASP A 6 -12.28 -7.06 -19.99
N GLU A 7 -12.14 -5.76 -19.73
CA GLU A 7 -10.89 -5.03 -20.00
C GLU A 7 -9.79 -5.43 -19.01
N SER A 8 -10.13 -5.60 -17.74
CA SER A 8 -9.18 -6.02 -16.71
C SER A 8 -8.66 -7.43 -16.97
N VAL A 9 -9.54 -8.35 -17.37
CA VAL A 9 -9.14 -9.71 -17.77
C VAL A 9 -8.20 -9.67 -18.97
N LYS A 10 -8.51 -8.89 -20.02
CA LYS A 10 -7.63 -8.73 -21.19
C LYS A 10 -6.27 -8.17 -20.82
N LEU A 11 -6.21 -7.18 -19.93
CA LEU A 11 -4.98 -6.58 -19.44
C LEU A 11 -4.12 -7.60 -18.66
N PHE A 12 -4.75 -8.41 -17.80
CA PHE A 12 -4.04 -9.43 -17.02
C PHE A 12 -3.53 -10.57 -17.90
N LEU A 13 -4.29 -10.96 -18.92
CA LEU A 13 -3.84 -11.92 -19.93
C LEU A 13 -2.68 -11.37 -20.77
N SER A 14 -2.66 -10.07 -21.08
CA SER A 14 -1.59 -9.46 -21.91
C SER A 14 -0.23 -9.43 -21.21
N ILE A 15 -0.20 -9.39 -19.87
CA ILE A 15 1.04 -9.55 -19.10
C ILE A 15 1.43 -11.03 -18.89
N GLY A 16 0.64 -11.98 -19.39
CA GLY A 16 0.97 -13.41 -19.38
C GLY A 16 0.41 -14.21 -18.19
N LEU A 17 -0.53 -13.65 -17.43
CA LEU A 17 -1.33 -14.43 -16.47
C LEU A 17 -2.22 -15.42 -17.22
N ASP A 18 -2.50 -16.57 -16.60
CA ASP A 18 -3.48 -17.51 -17.13
C ASP A 18 -4.92 -17.07 -16.85
N GLU A 19 -5.86 -17.59 -17.63
CA GLU A 19 -7.28 -17.20 -17.60
C GLU A 19 -7.91 -17.40 -16.21
N LYS A 20 -7.56 -18.49 -15.51
CA LYS A 20 -8.07 -18.75 -14.17
C LYS A 20 -7.55 -17.72 -13.17
N THR A 21 -6.27 -17.38 -13.24
CA THR A 21 -5.67 -16.36 -12.38
C THR A 21 -6.28 -14.99 -12.67
N ALA A 22 -6.33 -14.55 -13.93
CA ALA A 22 -6.91 -13.26 -14.33
C ALA A 22 -8.37 -13.10 -13.87
N THR A 23 -9.21 -14.12 -14.09
CA THR A 23 -10.62 -14.12 -13.66
C THR A 23 -10.79 -14.14 -12.15
N THR A 24 -9.88 -14.78 -11.41
CA THR A 24 -9.92 -14.78 -9.94
C THR A 24 -9.48 -13.43 -9.38
N THR A 25 -8.45 -12.82 -9.97
CA THR A 25 -7.91 -11.52 -9.55
C THR A 25 -8.96 -10.42 -9.64
N ILE A 26 -9.76 -10.38 -10.72
CA ILE A 26 -10.79 -9.34 -10.88
C ILE A 26 -11.88 -9.37 -9.80
N ASN A 27 -12.11 -10.53 -9.17
CA ASN A 27 -13.08 -10.66 -8.07
C ASN A 27 -12.64 -9.94 -6.78
N ASN A 28 -11.39 -9.46 -6.71
CA ASN A 28 -10.89 -8.65 -5.61
C ASN A 28 -10.62 -7.21 -6.09
N PRO A 29 -11.57 -6.27 -5.92
CA PRO A 29 -11.46 -4.91 -6.46
C PRO A 29 -10.17 -4.18 -6.07
N LYS A 30 -9.66 -4.41 -4.85
CA LYS A 30 -8.43 -3.77 -4.35
C LYS A 30 -7.21 -4.31 -5.09
N VAL A 31 -7.12 -5.63 -5.26
CA VAL A 31 -6.01 -6.26 -6.00
C VAL A 31 -6.08 -5.88 -7.48
N THR A 32 -7.28 -5.86 -8.08
CA THR A 32 -7.49 -5.42 -9.46
C THR A 32 -6.99 -4.01 -9.71
N ALA A 33 -7.38 -3.06 -8.85
CA ALA A 33 -6.96 -1.67 -8.97
C ALA A 33 -5.44 -1.53 -8.84
N ASN A 34 -4.85 -2.21 -7.86
CA ASN A 34 -3.41 -2.11 -7.59
C ASN A 34 -2.58 -2.75 -8.72
N LEU A 35 -2.93 -3.96 -9.16
CA LEU A 35 -2.23 -4.62 -10.27
C LEU A 35 -2.35 -3.79 -11.57
N THR A 36 -3.53 -3.22 -11.83
CA THR A 36 -3.73 -2.32 -12.99
C THR A 36 -2.81 -1.09 -12.91
N ALA A 37 -2.71 -0.45 -11.75
CA ALA A 37 -1.83 0.70 -11.55
C ALA A 37 -0.36 0.34 -11.81
N VAL A 38 0.08 -0.82 -11.35
CA VAL A 38 1.45 -1.31 -11.53
C VAL A 38 1.77 -1.61 -12.99
N ILE A 39 0.83 -2.23 -13.71
CA ILE A 39 0.98 -2.49 -15.15
C ILE A 39 1.11 -1.18 -15.94
N HIS A 40 0.35 -0.15 -15.54
CA HIS A 40 0.45 1.19 -16.10
C HIS A 40 1.78 1.87 -15.77
N GLU A 41 2.22 1.84 -14.51
CA GLU A 41 3.47 2.44 -14.05
C GLU A 41 4.70 1.77 -14.69
N ALA A 42 4.68 0.44 -14.80
CA ALA A 42 5.71 -0.34 -15.47
C ALA A 42 5.72 -0.14 -17.00
N GLY A 43 4.69 0.52 -17.57
CA GLY A 43 4.59 0.78 -19.00
C GLY A 43 4.33 -0.46 -19.85
N VAL A 44 3.78 -1.54 -19.25
CA VAL A 44 3.56 -2.84 -19.92
C VAL A 44 2.09 -3.10 -20.24
N THR A 45 1.28 -2.06 -20.40
CA THR A 45 -0.15 -2.18 -20.77
C THR A 45 -0.36 -2.87 -22.12
N ASN A 46 0.63 -2.80 -23.01
CA ASN A 46 0.62 -3.48 -24.32
C ASN A 46 1.10 -4.94 -24.24
N GLY A 47 1.36 -5.43 -23.02
CA GLY A 47 1.80 -6.78 -22.70
C GLY A 47 3.29 -6.88 -22.37
N CYS A 48 3.63 -7.99 -21.72
CA CYS A 48 5.00 -8.40 -21.42
C CYS A 48 5.11 -9.93 -21.44
N ASP A 49 6.32 -10.47 -21.30
CA ASP A 49 6.48 -11.90 -21.17
C ASP A 49 5.93 -12.40 -19.81
N ARG A 50 5.60 -13.70 -19.77
CA ARG A 50 5.01 -14.35 -18.60
C ARG A 50 5.89 -14.23 -17.35
N THR A 51 7.21 -14.26 -17.48
CA THR A 51 8.10 -14.12 -16.31
C THR A 51 7.97 -12.73 -15.72
N THR A 52 8.03 -11.69 -16.55
CA THR A 52 7.81 -10.30 -16.12
C THR A 52 6.42 -10.11 -15.50
N GLY A 53 5.35 -10.58 -16.15
CA GLY A 53 4.00 -10.42 -15.58
C GLY A 53 3.78 -11.22 -14.30
N ASN A 54 4.38 -12.41 -14.20
CA ASN A 54 4.38 -13.16 -12.95
C ASN A 54 5.09 -12.39 -11.84
N LEU A 55 6.24 -11.75 -12.11
CA LEU A 55 6.91 -10.91 -11.11
C LEU A 55 6.02 -9.74 -10.69
N LEU A 56 5.38 -9.04 -11.63
CA LEU A 56 4.42 -7.98 -11.30
C LEU A 56 3.24 -8.47 -10.45
N TYR A 57 2.81 -9.72 -10.66
CA TYR A 57 1.73 -10.35 -9.91
C TYR A 57 2.17 -10.91 -8.55
N THR A 58 3.35 -11.52 -8.44
CA THR A 58 3.85 -12.20 -7.24
C THR A 58 4.71 -11.33 -6.33
N ASP A 59 5.55 -10.46 -6.90
CA ASP A 59 6.38 -9.52 -6.13
C ASP A 59 5.57 -8.32 -5.64
N PHE A 60 4.28 -8.26 -6.00
CA PHE A 60 3.28 -7.55 -5.24
C PHE A 60 3.04 -8.24 -3.90
N LYS A 61 4.03 -8.14 -2.99
CA LYS A 61 3.83 -8.31 -1.54
C LYS A 61 3.02 -7.12 -1.03
N LEU A 62 1.84 -6.91 -1.59
CA LEU A 62 0.93 -5.78 -1.34
C LEU A 62 0.72 -5.62 0.16
N ASN A 63 0.49 -6.74 0.85
CA ASN A 63 0.30 -6.74 2.29
C ASN A 63 1.55 -6.29 3.05
N GLU A 64 2.76 -6.72 2.63
CA GLU A 64 4.01 -6.29 3.30
C GLU A 64 4.32 -4.82 3.03
N PHE A 65 4.03 -4.33 1.82
CA PHE A 65 4.18 -2.91 1.49
C PHE A 65 3.18 -2.04 2.24
N GLU A 66 1.90 -2.43 2.26
CA GLU A 66 0.86 -1.74 3.00
C GLU A 66 1.17 -1.71 4.50
N GLU A 67 1.61 -2.84 5.07
CA GLU A 67 2.06 -2.93 6.46
C GLU A 67 3.27 -2.04 6.73
N ALA A 68 4.31 -2.08 5.88
CA ALA A 68 5.51 -1.24 6.02
C ALA A 68 5.22 0.27 5.88
N CYS A 69 4.20 0.64 5.10
CA CYS A 69 3.76 2.02 4.92
C CYS A 69 2.67 2.46 5.90
N GLY A 70 2.22 1.59 6.81
CA GLY A 70 1.15 1.90 7.76
C GLY A 70 -0.22 2.14 7.11
N VAL A 71 -0.46 1.60 5.92
CA VAL A 71 -1.75 1.71 5.23
C VAL A 71 -2.80 0.94 6.02
N GLY A 72 -3.87 1.62 6.42
CA GLY A 72 -4.94 1.04 7.24
C GLY A 72 -4.66 1.05 8.74
N VAL A 73 -3.54 1.64 9.19
CA VAL A 73 -3.32 1.95 10.61
C VAL A 73 -4.17 3.17 10.98
N GLU A 74 -5.09 2.99 11.92
CA GLU A 74 -5.83 4.08 12.54
C GLU A 74 -5.16 4.48 13.85
N VAL A 75 -4.91 5.78 14.01
CA VAL A 75 -4.39 6.35 15.26
C VAL A 75 -5.51 7.17 15.88
N SER A 76 -5.92 6.80 17.10
CA SER A 76 -6.95 7.55 17.83
C SER A 76 -6.36 8.77 18.54
N ALA A 77 -7.22 9.72 18.94
CA ALA A 77 -6.80 10.83 19.77
C ALA A 77 -6.23 10.36 21.12
N GLU A 78 -6.77 9.26 21.67
CA GLU A 78 -6.33 8.67 22.93
C GLU A 78 -4.91 8.09 22.82
N ASP A 79 -4.57 7.45 21.69
CA ASP A 79 -3.22 6.95 21.43
C ASP A 79 -2.19 8.10 21.38
N ILE A 80 -2.58 9.22 20.76
CA ILE A 80 -1.73 10.42 20.67
C ILE A 80 -1.55 11.06 22.04
N GLU A 81 -2.64 11.23 22.80
CA GLU A 81 -2.59 11.82 24.15
C GLU A 81 -1.68 10.99 25.06
N LYS A 82 -1.87 9.67 25.06
CA LYS A 82 -1.03 8.75 25.84
C LYS A 82 0.45 8.85 25.45
N ALA A 83 0.77 8.81 24.16
CA ALA A 83 2.16 8.91 23.69
C ALA A 83 2.78 10.27 24.04
N ALA A 84 2.02 11.36 23.93
CA ALA A 84 2.47 12.70 24.29
C ALA A 84 2.72 12.82 25.80
N ASP A 85 1.84 12.26 26.63
CA ASP A 85 1.97 12.27 28.09
C ASP A 85 3.17 11.45 28.57
N GLU A 86 3.41 10.28 27.96
CA GLU A 86 4.60 9.46 28.25
C GLU A 86 5.88 10.26 28.00
N VAL A 87 6.00 10.90 26.82
CA VAL A 87 7.16 11.75 26.49
C VAL A 87 7.24 12.96 27.42
N PHE A 88 6.10 13.57 27.79
CA PHE A 88 6.06 14.71 28.70
C PHE A 88 6.58 14.35 30.10
N GLU A 89 6.12 13.24 30.67
CA GLU A 89 6.56 12.79 32.00
C GLU A 89 8.04 12.40 32.00
N GLU A 90 8.53 11.73 30.96
CA GLU A 90 9.97 11.42 30.79
C GLU A 90 10.83 12.68 30.78
N ASN A 91 10.35 13.76 30.17
CA ASN A 91 11.09 15.01 29.99
C ASN A 91 10.70 16.11 30.99
N LYS A 92 9.80 15.82 31.93
CA LYS A 92 9.12 16.79 32.81
C LYS A 92 10.06 17.70 33.55
N LYS A 93 11.13 17.14 34.13
CA LYS A 93 12.12 17.90 34.89
C LYS A 93 12.76 18.99 34.01
N THR A 94 13.20 18.62 32.82
CA THR A 94 13.84 19.53 31.86
C THR A 94 12.86 20.55 31.31
N ILE A 95 11.63 20.13 30.99
CA ILE A 95 10.58 21.03 30.49
C ILE A 95 10.21 22.07 31.55
N VAL A 96 10.06 21.68 32.82
CA VAL A 96 9.75 22.62 33.90
C VAL A 96 10.88 23.62 34.14
N GLU A 97 12.14 23.17 34.05
CA GLU A 97 13.32 24.01 34.27
C GLU A 97 13.58 24.98 33.11
N GLN A 98 13.52 24.50 31.87
CA GLN A 98 13.91 25.26 30.68
C GLN A 98 12.71 25.92 29.97
N ARG A 99 11.48 25.48 30.25
CA ARG A 99 10.23 25.96 29.64
C ARG A 99 10.31 25.91 28.11
N TYR A 100 10.08 27.03 27.45
CA TYR A 100 10.14 27.13 25.98
C TYR A 100 11.57 27.09 25.40
N ARG A 101 12.60 26.76 26.20
CA ARG A 101 14.00 26.62 25.76
C ARG A 101 14.48 25.17 25.68
N THR A 102 13.62 24.19 25.95
CA THR A 102 14.00 22.77 26.06
C THR A 102 14.62 22.17 24.79
N ASN A 103 14.33 22.71 23.60
CA ASN A 103 14.88 22.27 22.32
C ASN A 103 15.50 23.42 21.48
N GLY A 104 15.89 24.51 22.15
CA GLY A 104 16.50 25.68 21.52
C GLY A 104 17.98 25.50 21.17
#